data_AF-A0A353M0K3-F1
#
_entry.id   AF-A0A353M0K3-F1
#
_cell.length_a   1.000
_cell.length_b   1.000
_cell.length_c   1.000
_cell.angle_alpha   90.00
_cell.angle_beta   90.00
_cell.angle_gamma   90.00
#
_symmetry.space_group_name_H-M   'P 1'
#
loop_
_entity.id
_entity.type
_entity.pdbx_description
1 polymer ?
#
loop_
_entity_poly.entity_id
_entity_poly.type
_entity_poly.pdbx_seq_one_letter_code
_entity_poly.pdbx_strand_id
1 'polypeptide(L)'
;MQVYEGLRNAIRILIRELGNLKANVQAKRPRLAGSGETAAKRGGVRKAAALPKGVRAMLRRIAKVGAKKGLVFHPAQTASEYGQILQQRLPNAQNRVEDFFSGYQKVRYSGQELSSLEQGSLLEIGAQIVEEIDGLERGD
;
A
#
# COMPACT_ATOMS: atom_id res chain seq x y z
N MET A 1 -19.93 17.49 -18.29
CA MET A 1 -19.06 16.41 -17.75
C MET A 1 -18.75 15.34 -18.80
N GLN A 2 -18.02 15.67 -19.88
CA GLN A 2 -17.65 14.67 -20.92
C GLN A 2 -16.14 14.47 -21.07
N VAL A 3 -15.32 15.35 -20.49
CA VAL A 3 -13.85 15.31 -20.61
C VAL A 3 -13.23 14.18 -19.76
N TYR A 4 -13.91 13.75 -18.70
CA TYR A 4 -13.41 12.72 -17.77
C TYR A 4 -13.57 11.27 -18.26
N GLU A 5 -14.49 11.02 -19.19
CA GLU A 5 -14.74 9.70 -19.79
C GLU A 5 -13.62 9.33 -20.78
N GLY A 6 -13.19 10.30 -21.61
CA GLY A 6 -12.11 10.10 -22.59
C GLY A 6 -10.78 9.73 -21.93
N LEU A 7 -10.46 10.36 -20.80
CA LEU A 7 -9.23 10.10 -20.06
C LEU A 7 -9.23 8.71 -19.40
N ARG A 8 -10.38 8.26 -18.86
CA ARG A 8 -10.50 6.92 -18.26
C ARG A 8 -10.36 5.81 -19.29
N ASN A 9 -10.86 6.02 -20.51
CA ASN A 9 -10.71 5.03 -21.58
C ASN A 9 -9.28 4.99 -22.13
N ALA A 10 -8.60 6.13 -22.25
CA ALA A 10 -7.19 6.17 -22.65
C ALA A 10 -6.28 5.44 -21.65
N ILE A 11 -6.52 5.60 -20.34
CA ILE A 11 -5.75 4.93 -19.28
C ILE A 11 -5.97 3.41 -19.30
N ARG A 12 -7.20 2.94 -19.57
CA ARG A 12 -7.48 1.50 -19.66
C ARG A 12 -6.79 0.81 -20.84
N ILE A 13 -6.70 1.48 -21.99
CA ILE A 13 -6.01 0.94 -23.17
C ILE A 13 -4.51 0.81 -22.89
N LEU A 14 -3.91 1.83 -22.28
CA LEU A 14 -2.49 1.86 -21.92
C LEU A 14 -2.11 0.75 -20.91
N ILE A 15 -3.00 0.45 -19.96
CA ILE A 15 -2.80 -0.63 -18.97
C ILE A 15 -2.90 -2.03 -19.62
N ARG A 16 -3.78 -2.21 -20.62
CA ARG A 16 -3.91 -3.50 -21.33
C ARG A 16 -2.70 -3.80 -22.22
N GLU A 17 -2.15 -2.80 -22.89
CA GLU A 17 -0.96 -3.01 -23.73
C GLU A 17 0.30 -3.30 -22.89
N LEU A 18 0.46 -2.67 -21.72
CA LEU A 18 1.58 -2.99 -20.82
C LEU A 18 1.51 -4.41 -20.23
N GLY A 19 0.30 -4.95 -20.02
CA GLY A 19 0.10 -6.31 -19.52
C GLY A 19 0.53 -7.39 -20.52
N ASN A 20 0.29 -7.16 -21.82
CA ASN A 20 0.58 -8.14 -22.87
C ASN A 20 2.07 -8.22 -23.22
N LEU A 21 2.86 -7.17 -23.01
CA LEU A 21 4.33 -7.23 -23.18
C LEU A 21 5.01 -8.10 -22.11
N LYS A 22 4.44 -8.24 -20.91
CA LYS A 22 5.03 -9.04 -19.81
C LYS A 22 4.71 -10.53 -19.90
N ALA A 23 3.64 -10.92 -20.60
CA ALA A 23 3.24 -12.32 -20.73
C ALA A 23 4.13 -13.11 -21.71
N ASN A 24 4.82 -12.45 -22.64
CA ASN A 24 5.55 -13.13 -23.72
C ASN A 24 7.04 -13.42 -23.43
N VAL A 25 7.54 -13.10 -22.23
CA VAL A 25 8.96 -13.32 -21.84
C VAL A 25 9.11 -14.50 -20.86
N GLN A 26 8.09 -15.34 -20.74
CA GLN A 26 8.13 -16.55 -19.91
C GLN A 26 8.07 -17.82 -20.77
N ALA A 27 8.95 -17.91 -21.76
CA ALA A 27 9.22 -19.15 -22.46
C ALA A 27 10.73 -19.42 -22.50
N LYS A 28 11.08 -20.64 -22.08
CA LYS A 28 12.39 -21.33 -22.17
C LYS A 28 13.45 -21.00 -21.12
N ARG A 29 13.51 -21.86 -20.10
CA ARG A 29 14.78 -22.28 -19.48
C ARG A 29 15.48 -23.27 -20.41
N PRO A 30 16.82 -23.20 -20.48
CA PRO A 30 17.59 -24.40 -20.14
C PRO A 30 18.62 -24.08 -19.05
N ARG A 31 18.78 -25.04 -18.12
CA ARG A 31 19.92 -25.12 -17.20
C ARG A 31 21.17 -25.46 -18.00
N LEU A 32 22.30 -24.82 -17.71
CA LEU A 32 23.64 -25.40 -17.77
C LEU A 32 24.58 -24.63 -16.84
N ALA A 33 25.53 -25.37 -16.29
CA ALA A 33 26.50 -24.98 -15.28
C ALA A 33 27.55 -24.01 -15.82
N GLY A 34 28.24 -23.29 -14.91
CA GLY A 34 29.53 -22.69 -15.24
C GLY A 34 29.80 -21.37 -14.53
N SER A 35 30.77 -21.42 -13.62
CA SER A 35 31.87 -20.47 -13.40
C SER A 35 31.60 -18.96 -13.32
N GLY A 36 32.10 -18.39 -12.22
CA GLY A 36 32.90 -17.17 -12.27
C GLY A 36 32.17 -15.82 -12.21
N GLU A 37 32.84 -14.90 -11.51
CA GLU A 37 32.76 -13.44 -11.69
C GLU A 37 31.65 -12.69 -10.95
N THR A 38 32.06 -12.14 -9.80
CA THR A 38 31.85 -10.73 -9.38
C THR A 38 30.67 -10.01 -10.03
N ALA A 39 29.49 -10.13 -9.42
CA ALA A 39 28.34 -9.33 -9.79
C ALA A 39 27.97 -8.38 -8.65
N ALA A 40 28.17 -7.09 -8.94
CA ALA A 40 27.73 -5.93 -8.18
C ALA A 40 26.39 -6.13 -7.46
N LYS A 41 26.31 -5.58 -6.25
CA LYS A 41 25.10 -5.34 -5.45
C LYS A 41 23.97 -4.86 -6.37
N ARG A 42 23.14 -5.78 -6.87
CA ARG A 42 21.90 -5.44 -7.55
C ARG A 42 21.00 -4.86 -6.49
N GLY A 43 20.80 -3.53 -6.57
CA GLY A 43 19.77 -2.82 -5.83
C GLY A 43 18.47 -3.59 -5.99
N GLY A 44 18.06 -4.25 -4.90
CA GLY A 44 16.84 -5.01 -4.87
C GLY A 44 15.69 -4.04 -5.10
N VAL A 45 15.10 -4.08 -6.30
CA VAL A 45 13.78 -3.50 -6.55
C VAL A 45 12.88 -4.11 -5.48
N ARG A 46 12.57 -3.33 -4.43
CA ARG A 46 11.66 -3.74 -3.38
C ARG A 46 10.35 -4.06 -4.09
N LYS A 47 10.05 -5.34 -4.29
CA LYS A 47 8.76 -5.77 -4.85
C LYS A 47 7.69 -5.08 -4.02
N ALA A 48 6.87 -4.24 -4.66
CA ALA A 48 5.74 -3.61 -4.02
C ALA A 48 4.92 -4.70 -3.31
N ALA A 49 4.93 -4.68 -1.97
CA ALA A 49 4.38 -5.76 -1.19
C ALA A 49 2.86 -5.76 -1.35
N ALA A 50 2.32 -6.89 -1.82
CA ALA A 50 0.91 -7.06 -2.16
C ALA A 50 -0.05 -6.50 -1.10
N LEU A 51 -1.14 -5.89 -1.56
CA LEU A 51 -2.18 -5.35 -0.69
C LEU A 51 -2.80 -6.48 0.17
N PRO A 52 -3.03 -6.25 1.46
CA PRO A 52 -3.65 -7.23 2.34
C PRO A 52 -5.14 -7.42 2.00
N LYS A 53 -5.68 -8.59 2.34
CA LYS A 53 -7.10 -8.92 2.17
C LYS A 53 -7.95 -8.24 3.26
N GLY A 54 -8.25 -6.94 3.08
CA GLY A 54 -9.24 -6.20 3.87
C GLY A 54 -8.67 -5.12 4.81
N VAL A 55 -9.53 -4.19 5.19
CA VAL A 55 -9.17 -2.95 5.91
C VAL A 55 -8.57 -3.25 7.28
N ARG A 56 -9.07 -4.26 8.00
CA ARG A 56 -8.50 -4.71 9.29
C ARG A 56 -7.06 -5.21 9.15
N ALA A 57 -6.78 -5.98 8.10
CA ALA A 57 -5.43 -6.47 7.83
C ALA A 57 -4.50 -5.31 7.43
N MET A 58 -5.02 -4.29 6.75
CA MET A 58 -4.27 -3.07 6.45
C MET A 58 -3.92 -2.27 7.70
N LEU A 59 -4.85 -2.09 8.65
CA LEU A 59 -4.54 -1.43 9.93
C LEU A 59 -3.40 -2.15 10.66
N ARG A 60 -3.42 -3.50 10.71
CA ARG A 60 -2.33 -4.28 11.31
C ARG A 60 -0.99 -4.08 10.60
N ARG A 61 -1.01 -3.91 9.28
CA ARG A 61 0.19 -3.61 8.49
C ARG A 61 0.73 -2.22 8.81
N ILE A 62 -0.13 -1.20 8.85
CA ILE A 62 0.22 0.16 9.26
C ILE A 62 0.85 0.14 10.66
N ALA A 63 0.18 -0.46 11.64
CA ALA A 63 0.69 -0.57 13.01
C ALA A 63 2.05 -1.30 13.08
N LYS A 64 2.23 -2.36 12.30
CA LYS A 64 3.51 -3.10 12.26
C LYS A 64 4.64 -2.26 11.65
N VAL A 65 4.36 -1.46 10.63
CA VAL A 65 5.35 -0.59 10.00
C VAL A 65 5.64 0.60 10.91
N GLY A 66 4.61 1.21 11.51
CA GLY A 66 4.72 2.27 12.50
C GLY A 66 5.55 1.87 13.71
N ALA A 67 5.34 0.67 14.25
CA ALA A 67 6.13 0.17 15.38
C ALA A 67 7.64 0.10 15.08
N LYS A 68 8.04 -0.17 13.83
CA LYS A 68 9.46 -0.17 13.42
C LYS A 68 10.10 1.22 13.40
N LYS A 69 9.27 2.27 13.45
CA LYS A 69 9.62 3.69 13.42
C LYS A 69 9.33 4.39 14.76
N GLY A 70 9.03 3.64 15.82
CA GLY A 70 8.68 4.18 17.14
C GLY A 70 7.21 4.57 17.32
N LEU A 71 6.35 4.34 16.32
CA LEU A 71 4.91 4.63 16.36
C LEU A 71 4.12 3.37 16.72
N VAL A 72 4.32 2.88 17.94
CA VAL A 72 3.71 1.63 18.44
C VAL A 72 2.21 1.83 18.68
N PHE A 73 1.40 0.90 18.18
CA PHE A 73 -0.02 0.85 18.49
C PHE A 73 -0.25 0.07 19.78
N HIS A 74 -0.62 0.77 20.87
CA HIS A 74 -0.80 0.14 22.18
C HIS A 74 -2.16 -0.58 22.30
N PRO A 75 -2.25 -1.70 23.04
CA PRO A 75 -3.52 -2.41 23.23
C PRO A 75 -4.62 -1.58 23.91
N ALA A 76 -4.24 -0.61 24.74
CA ALA A 76 -5.16 0.32 25.39
C ALA A 76 -5.65 1.44 24.46
N GLN A 77 -5.01 1.61 23.28
CA GLN A 77 -5.41 2.62 22.31
C GLN A 77 -6.47 2.11 21.35
N THR A 78 -7.38 3.01 21.01
CA THR A 78 -8.32 2.86 19.90
C THR A 78 -7.63 3.14 18.57
N ALA A 79 -8.23 2.65 17.47
CA ALA A 79 -7.73 2.96 16.13
C ALA A 79 -7.73 4.48 15.86
N SER A 80 -8.73 5.21 16.34
CA SER A 80 -8.82 6.66 16.14
C SER A 80 -7.71 7.41 16.87
N GLU A 81 -7.40 7.04 18.12
CA GLU A 81 -6.26 7.62 18.87
C GLU A 81 -4.93 7.34 18.15
N TYR A 82 -4.76 6.12 17.62
CA TYR A 82 -3.58 5.80 16.82
C TYR A 82 -3.51 6.64 15.53
N GLY A 83 -4.66 6.88 14.88
CA GLY A 83 -4.75 7.78 13.72
C GLY A 83 -4.30 9.21 14.03
N GLN A 84 -4.68 9.75 15.18
CA GLN A 84 -4.24 11.09 15.62
C GLN A 84 -2.72 11.16 15.81
N ILE A 85 -2.11 10.14 16.40
CA ILE A 85 -0.65 10.06 16.54
C ILE A 85 0.03 10.03 15.15
N LEU A 86 -0.53 9.28 14.21
CA LEU A 86 -0.02 9.24 12.84
C LEU A 86 -0.16 10.60 12.13
N GLN A 87 -1.26 11.33 12.32
CA GLN A 87 -1.43 12.68 11.75
C GLN A 87 -0.41 13.68 12.27
N GLN A 88 -0.02 13.59 13.54
CA GLN A 88 1.02 14.45 14.13
C GLN A 88 2.40 14.14 13.56
N ARG A 89 2.65 12.88 13.19
CA ARG A 89 3.96 12.38 12.73
C ARG A 89 4.10 12.34 11.21
N LEU A 90 2.99 12.42 10.49
CA LEU A 90 2.91 12.38 9.02
C LEU A 90 2.14 13.60 8.51
N PRO A 91 2.70 14.82 8.57
CA PRO A 91 2.00 16.05 8.15
C PRO A 91 1.55 15.99 6.69
N ASN A 92 2.35 15.38 5.80
CA ASN A 92 2.04 15.24 4.38
C ASN A 92 0.93 14.21 4.08
N ALA A 93 0.56 13.38 5.06
CA ALA A 93 -0.42 12.31 4.90
C ALA A 93 -1.65 12.49 5.82
N GLN A 94 -1.84 13.65 6.45
CA GLN A 94 -2.94 13.88 7.40
C GLN A 94 -4.31 13.49 6.85
N ASN A 95 -4.66 13.99 5.67
CA ASN A 95 -5.94 13.69 5.01
C ASN A 95 -6.09 12.19 4.73
N ARG A 96 -5.02 11.54 4.26
CA ARG A 96 -5.02 10.09 3.97
C ARG A 96 -5.24 9.28 5.25
N VAL A 97 -4.60 9.68 6.34
CA VAL A 97 -4.79 9.06 7.66
C VAL A 97 -6.24 9.25 8.10
N GLU A 98 -6.78 10.46 8.03
CA GLU A 98 -8.18 10.72 8.36
C GLU A 98 -9.17 9.85 7.55
N ASP A 99 -8.99 9.81 6.23
CA ASP A 99 -9.81 9.02 5.31
C ASP A 99 -9.74 7.52 5.63
N PHE A 100 -8.54 7.01 5.92
CA PHE A 100 -8.37 5.61 6.27
C PHE A 100 -9.05 5.25 7.59
N PHE A 101 -8.84 6.04 8.64
CA PHE A 101 -9.35 5.73 9.97
C PHE A 101 -10.87 5.96 10.07
N SER A 102 -11.42 6.95 9.36
CA SER A 102 -12.87 7.12 9.23
C SER A 102 -13.50 5.95 8.47
N GLY A 103 -12.88 5.49 7.38
CA GLY A 103 -13.30 4.30 6.65
C GLY A 103 -13.21 3.02 7.48
N TYR A 104 -12.14 2.86 8.27
CA TYR A 104 -11.99 1.74 9.21
C TYR A 104 -13.08 1.74 10.27
N GLN A 105 -13.45 2.91 10.79
CA GLN A 105 -14.49 3.04 11.81
C GLN A 105 -15.85 2.59 11.28
N LYS A 106 -16.19 2.92 10.03
CA LYS A 106 -17.40 2.41 9.35
C LYS A 106 -17.39 0.88 9.33
N VAL A 107 -16.33 0.27 8.79
CA VAL A 107 -16.20 -1.20 8.73
C VAL A 107 -16.30 -1.87 10.11
N ARG A 108 -15.79 -1.24 11.17
CA ARG A 108 -15.75 -1.85 12.50
C ARG A 108 -17.04 -1.68 13.29
N TYR A 109 -17.71 -0.53 13.18
CA TYR A 109 -18.77 -0.15 14.12
C TYR A 109 -20.12 0.13 13.46
N SER A 110 -20.21 0.38 12.15
CA SER A 110 -21.52 0.65 11.51
C SER A 110 -22.23 -0.61 11.03
N GLY A 111 -21.60 -1.79 11.12
CA GLY A 111 -22.15 -3.04 10.58
C GLY A 111 -22.32 -3.03 9.05
N GLN A 112 -21.83 -1.99 8.38
CA GLN A 112 -21.97 -1.77 6.95
C GLN A 112 -20.80 -2.44 6.23
N GLU A 113 -21.10 -3.32 5.28
CA GLU A 113 -20.11 -3.82 4.36
C GLU A 113 -19.76 -2.74 3.34
N LEU A 114 -18.47 -2.49 3.15
CA LEU A 114 -17.99 -1.62 2.09
C LEU A 114 -18.13 -2.34 0.75
N SER A 115 -18.46 -1.58 -0.29
CA SER A 115 -18.35 -2.09 -1.65
C SER A 115 -16.89 -2.45 -1.97
N SER A 116 -16.69 -3.36 -2.94
CA SER A 116 -15.35 -3.74 -3.40
C SER A 116 -14.51 -2.54 -3.86
N LEU A 117 -15.15 -1.51 -4.42
CA LEU A 117 -14.49 -0.28 -4.85
C LEU A 117 -14.04 0.57 -3.66
N GLU A 118 -14.90 0.79 -2.66
CA GLU A 118 -14.56 1.53 -1.44
C GLU A 118 -13.48 0.82 -0.63
N GLN A 119 -13.59 -0.51 -0.50
CA GLN A 119 -12.56 -1.31 0.13
C GLN A 119 -11.23 -1.20 -0.62
N GLY A 120 -11.25 -1.26 -1.96
CA GLY A 120 -10.06 -1.08 -2.79
C GLY A 120 -9.40 0.28 -2.55
N SER A 121 -10.19 1.35 -2.59
CA SER A 121 -9.72 2.72 -2.34
C SER A 121 -9.10 2.86 -0.94
N LEU A 122 -9.74 2.33 0.11
CA LEU A 122 -9.19 2.36 1.47
C LEU A 122 -7.90 1.55 1.60
N LEU A 123 -7.77 0.43 0.87
CA LEU A 123 -6.53 -0.34 0.85
C LEU A 123 -5.40 0.42 0.14
N GLU A 124 -5.69 1.16 -0.93
CA GLU A 124 -4.71 2.02 -1.59
C GLU A 124 -4.27 3.17 -0.69
N ILE A 125 -5.20 3.85 -0.03
CA ILE A 125 -4.90 4.90 0.96
C ILE A 125 -4.03 4.33 2.07
N GLY A 126 -4.37 3.16 2.61
CA GLY A 126 -3.58 2.48 3.63
C GLY A 126 -2.17 2.12 3.17
N ALA A 127 -1.99 1.79 1.88
CA ALA A 127 -0.67 1.52 1.32
C ALA A 127 0.17 2.80 1.21
N GLN A 128 -0.43 3.92 0.82
CA GLN A 128 0.26 5.22 0.80
C GLN A 128 0.69 5.66 2.21
N ILE A 129 -0.14 5.42 3.23
CA ILE A 129 0.25 5.65 4.64
C ILE A 129 1.45 4.79 5.01
N VAL A 130 1.47 3.51 4.61
CA VAL A 130 2.60 2.61 4.87
C VAL A 130 3.89 3.12 4.21
N GLU A 131 3.81 3.62 2.98
CA GLU A 131 4.96 4.19 2.26
C GLU A 131 5.49 5.44 2.98
N GLU A 132 4.61 6.33 3.42
CA GLU A 132 5.00 7.53 4.17
C GLU A 132 5.69 7.16 5.50
N ILE A 133 5.13 6.19 6.24
CA ILE A 133 5.74 5.71 7.48
C ILE A 133 7.10 5.05 7.19
N ASP A 134 7.24 4.25 6.13
CA ASP A 134 8.51 3.61 5.79
C ASP A 134 9.59 4.65 5.44
N GLY A 135 9.18 5.81 4.90
CA GLY A 135 10.02 6.97 4.61
C GLY A 135 10.50 7.76 5.81
N LEU A 136 9.88 7.61 6.99
CA LEU A 136 10.36 8.25 8.22
C LEU A 136 11.73 7.70 8.64
N GLU A 137 12.60 8.55 9.20
CA GLU A 137 13.77 8.06 9.93
C GLU A 137 13.30 7.33 11.20
N ARG A 138 14.08 6.35 11.66
CA ARG A 138 13.77 5.73 12.96
C ARG A 138 13.94 6.80 14.03
N GLY A 139 12.92 7.04 14.84
CA GLY A 139 13.10 7.83 16.05
C GLY A 139 14.13 7.13 16.95
N ASP A 140 15.16 7.88 17.33
CA ASP A 140 16.18 7.48 18.31
C ASP A 140 15.58 7.20 19.70
#